data_AF-A0A975MIR8-F1
#
_entry.id   AF-A0A975MIR8-F1
#
_cell.length_a   1.000
_cell.length_b   1.000
_cell.length_c   1.000
_cell.angle_alpha   90.00
_cell.angle_beta   90.00
_cell.angle_gamma   90.00
#
_symmetry.space_group_name_H-M   'P 1'
#
loop_
_entity.id
_entity.type
_entity.pdbx_description
1 polymer ?
#
loop_
_entity_poly.entity_id
_entity_poly.type
_entity_poly.pdbx_seq_one_letter_code
_entity_poly.pdbx_strand_id
1 'polypeptide(L)'
;MGKILLGLALIGAATYALFWLLERRRAQRGGRGGGSGRAVRPQRPSPGGPPRVTGPDDDPAFLREIERRRRDAQRRSDEGRDPGGPAGTGKPGPEPV
;
A
#
# COMPACT_ATOMS: atom_id res chain seq x y z
N MET A 1 -22.26 -43.03 1.46
CA MET A 1 -21.51 -42.08 0.61
C MET A 1 -22.12 -40.68 0.56
N GLY A 2 -23.44 -40.51 0.39
CA GLY A 2 -24.07 -39.18 0.33
C GLY A 2 -23.81 -38.26 1.54
N LYS A 3 -23.69 -38.82 2.75
CA LYS A 3 -23.37 -38.07 3.98
C LYS A 3 -21.97 -37.44 3.96
N ILE A 4 -21.01 -38.14 3.34
CA ILE A 4 -19.63 -37.69 3.21
C ILE A 4 -19.55 -36.55 2.20
N LEU A 5 -20.26 -36.70 1.07
CA LEU A 5 -20.41 -35.64 0.06
C LEU A 5 -21.12 -34.41 0.64
N LEU A 6 -22.16 -34.61 1.45
CA LEU A 6 -22.87 -33.53 2.14
C LEU A 6 -21.95 -32.80 3.13
N GLY A 7 -21.15 -33.55 3.90
CA GLY A 7 -20.15 -32.97 4.81
C GLY A 7 -19.12 -32.11 4.07
N LEU A 8 -18.55 -32.62 2.97
CA LEU A 8 -17.60 -31.89 2.13
C LEU A 8 -18.22 -30.62 1.51
N ALA A 9 -19.44 -30.72 0.99
CA ALA A 9 -20.16 -29.59 0.44
C ALA A 9 -20.43 -28.50 1.50
N LEU A 10 -20.80 -28.91 2.73
CA LEU A 10 -21.10 -28.01 3.83
C LEU A 10 -19.84 -27.30 4.33
N ILE A 11 -18.72 -28.02 4.46
CA ILE A 11 -17.41 -27.44 4.79
C ILE A 11 -16.97 -26.45 3.70
N GLY A 12 -17.09 -26.83 2.43
CA GLY A 12 -16.77 -25.95 1.30
C GLY A 12 -17.59 -24.66 1.29
N ALA A 13 -18.91 -24.78 1.48
CA ALA A 13 -19.81 -23.65 1.56
C ALA A 13 -19.51 -22.72 2.75
N ALA A 14 -19.22 -23.29 3.93
CA ALA A 14 -18.86 -22.52 5.11
C ALA A 14 -17.55 -21.74 4.91
N THR A 15 -16.54 -22.40 4.34
CA THR A 15 -15.24 -21.77 4.05
C THR A 15 -15.40 -20.66 3.01
N TYR A 16 -16.16 -20.92 1.94
CA TYR A 16 -16.49 -19.92 0.93
C TYR A 16 -17.23 -18.72 1.52
N ALA A 17 -18.25 -18.95 2.35
CA ALA A 17 -19.01 -17.88 3.01
C ALA A 17 -18.12 -17.05 3.94
N LEU A 18 -17.18 -17.68 4.65
CA LEU A 18 -16.21 -16.99 5.50
C LEU A 18 -15.31 -16.07 4.66
N PHE A 19 -14.71 -16.59 3.58
CA PHE A 19 -13.89 -15.78 2.66
C PHE A 19 -14.70 -14.66 2.02
N TRP A 20 -15.92 -14.94 1.58
CA TRP A 20 -16.83 -13.95 1.01
C TRP A 20 -17.18 -12.85 2.01
N LEU A 21 -17.42 -13.20 3.27
CA LEU A 21 -17.72 -12.23 4.33
C LEU A 21 -16.49 -11.39 4.70
N LEU A 22 -15.31 -11.99 4.75
CA LEU A 22 -14.05 -11.29 5.00
C LEU A 22 -13.73 -10.32 3.86
N GLU A 23 -13.89 -10.75 2.61
CA GLU A 23 -13.71 -9.90 1.42
C GLU A 23 -14.71 -8.74 1.42
N ARG A 24 -15.99 -9.02 1.71
CA ARG A 24 -17.03 -8.00 1.83
C ARG A 24 -16.74 -6.99 2.95
N ARG A 25 -16.22 -7.45 4.10
CA ARG A 25 -15.80 -6.56 5.20
C ARG A 25 -14.56 -5.75 4.86
N ARG A 26 -13.62 -6.31 4.11
CA ARG A 26 -12.44 -5.60 3.59
C ARG A 26 -12.86 -4.51 2.60
N ALA A 27 -13.76 -4.82 1.66
CA ALA A 27 -14.33 -3.84 0.73
C ALA A 27 -15.09 -2.69 1.43
N GLN A 28 -15.70 -2.95 2.59
CA GLN A 28 -16.37 -1.91 3.38
C GLN A 28 -15.44 -1.09 4.30
N ARG A 29 -14.34 -1.66 4.79
CA ARG A 29 -13.38 -0.96 5.68
C ARG A 29 -12.22 -0.28 4.96
N GLY A 30 -11.87 -0.78 3.78
CA GLY A 30 -10.86 -0.25 2.88
C GLY A 30 -11.52 -0.09 1.51
N GLY A 31 -12.02 1.11 1.24
CA GLY A 31 -12.12 1.51 -0.15
C GLY A 31 -10.74 1.30 -0.76
N ARG A 32 -10.69 0.44 -1.79
CA ARG A 32 -9.56 0.17 -2.69
C ARG A 32 -8.61 -0.97 -2.27
N GLY A 33 -8.69 -2.08 -3.03
CA GLY A 33 -7.54 -2.95 -3.28
C GLY A 33 -7.79 -4.45 -3.18
N GLY A 34 -8.61 -5.01 -4.07
CA GLY A 34 -8.74 -6.47 -4.26
C GLY A 34 -9.30 -6.74 -5.64
N GLY A 35 -8.43 -7.11 -6.59
CA GLY A 35 -8.66 -6.96 -8.02
C GLY A 35 -9.73 -7.88 -8.64
N SER A 36 -10.68 -7.26 -9.32
CA SER A 36 -11.11 -7.66 -10.66
C SER A 36 -11.78 -6.45 -11.34
N GLY A 37 -11.06 -5.81 -12.25
CA GLY A 37 -11.64 -4.85 -13.19
C GLY A 37 -11.76 -3.40 -12.73
N ARG A 38 -10.95 -2.54 -13.37
CA ARG A 38 -11.29 -1.17 -13.80
C ARG A 38 -11.29 -0.03 -12.74
N ALA A 39 -10.54 1.01 -13.12
CA ALA A 39 -10.59 2.41 -12.67
C ALA A 39 -10.10 2.75 -11.24
N VAL A 40 -8.81 3.12 -11.21
CA VAL A 40 -8.16 4.02 -10.25
C VAL A 40 -8.98 5.32 -10.13
N ARG A 41 -9.52 5.61 -8.94
CA ARG A 41 -9.82 6.98 -8.50
C ARG A 41 -9.11 7.24 -7.16
N PRO A 42 -8.45 8.40 -6.95
CA PRO A 42 -7.83 8.71 -5.67
C PRO A 42 -8.93 9.07 -4.66
N GLN A 43 -9.14 8.24 -3.64
CA GLN A 43 -9.96 8.61 -2.49
C GLN A 43 -9.19 9.61 -1.64
N ARG A 44 -9.71 10.83 -1.53
CA ARG A 44 -9.28 11.80 -0.50
C ARG A 44 -9.56 11.20 0.89
N PRO A 45 -8.63 11.31 1.86
CA PRO A 45 -8.87 10.85 3.23
C PRO A 45 -9.99 11.69 3.86
N SER A 46 -11.01 11.01 4.38
CA SER A 46 -12.12 11.61 5.14
C SER A 46 -11.65 11.96 6.56
N PRO A 47 -11.72 13.23 7.00
CA PRO A 47 -11.16 13.69 8.26
C PRO A 47 -12.10 13.50 9.47
N GLY A 48 -12.68 12.30 9.65
CA GLY A 48 -13.70 12.12 10.70
C GLY A 48 -14.00 10.70 11.15
N GLY A 49 -13.11 9.74 10.91
CA GLY A 49 -13.27 8.40 11.51
C GLY A 49 -12.86 8.42 12.99
N PRO A 50 -13.53 7.66 13.87
CA PRO A 50 -13.02 7.42 15.22
C PRO A 50 -11.59 6.88 15.12
N PRO A 51 -10.68 7.24 16.05
CA PRO A 51 -9.29 6.80 16.01
C PRO A 51 -9.30 5.27 15.97
N ARG A 52 -8.98 4.72 14.80
CA ARG A 52 -8.72 3.30 14.69
C ARG A 52 -7.51 3.08 15.59
N VAL A 53 -7.57 2.04 16.43
CA VAL A 53 -6.38 1.59 17.16
C VAL A 53 -5.45 1.03 16.10
N THR A 54 -4.67 1.95 15.56
CA THR A 54 -3.70 1.80 14.49
C THR A 54 -2.45 1.28 15.17
N GLY A 55 -1.93 0.13 14.73
CA GLY A 55 -0.64 -0.33 15.21
C GLY A 55 0.44 0.71 14.87
N PRO A 56 1.59 0.72 15.57
CA PRO A 56 2.69 1.65 15.25
C PRO A 56 3.09 1.67 13.76
N ASP A 57 2.85 0.56 13.05
CA ASP A 57 3.13 0.39 11.62
C ASP A 57 2.10 1.05 10.67
N ASP A 58 0.89 1.33 11.15
CA ASP A 58 -0.22 1.86 10.34
C ASP A 58 -0.40 3.39 10.50
N ASP A 59 0.50 4.07 11.21
CA ASP A 59 0.41 5.51 11.44
C ASP A 59 0.60 6.31 10.14
N PRO A 60 -0.29 7.28 9.83
CA PRO A 60 -0.21 8.06 8.60
C PRO A 60 1.06 8.91 8.52
N ALA A 61 1.70 9.22 9.66
CA ALA A 61 2.96 9.93 9.72
C ALA A 61 4.14 9.06 9.26
N PHE A 62 4.20 7.80 9.70
CA PHE A 62 5.27 6.86 9.35
C PHE A 62 5.25 6.50 7.86
N LEU A 63 4.05 6.24 7.31
CA LEU A 63 3.88 5.98 5.88
C LEU A 63 4.33 7.15 5.00
N ARG A 64 4.11 8.40 5.44
CA ARG A 64 4.59 9.60 4.72
C ARG A 64 6.11 9.70 4.70
N GLU A 65 6.77 9.33 5.80
CA GLU A 65 8.23 9.35 5.90
C GLU A 65 8.87 8.28 5.00
N ILE A 66 8.30 7.07 4.94
CA ILE A 66 8.75 6.02 3.99
C ILE A 66 8.62 6.50 2.54
N GLU A 67 7.47 7.07 2.18
CA GLU A 67 7.22 7.56 0.82
C GLU A 67 8.18 8.69 0.44
N ARG A 68 8.46 9.60 1.37
CA ARG A 68 9.45 10.67 1.19
C ARG A 68 10.84 10.10 0.92
N ARG A 69 11.30 9.13 1.72
CA ARG A 69 12.60 8.48 1.54
C ARG A 69 12.72 7.75 0.21
N ARG A 70 11.66 7.06 -0.22
CA ARG A 70 11.61 6.38 -1.53
C ARG A 70 11.76 7.37 -2.68
N ARG A 71 11.03 8.50 -2.62
CA ARG A 71 11.11 9.55 -3.63
C ARG A 71 12.50 10.18 -3.72
N ASP A 72 13.12 10.45 -2.58
CA ASP A 72 14.46 11.04 -2.52
C ASP A 72 15.53 10.08 -3.07
N ALA A 73 15.41 8.78 -2.79
CA ALA A 73 16.27 7.74 -3.36
C ALA A 73 16.11 7.61 -4.88
N GLN A 74 14.88 7.73 -5.39
CA GLN A 74 14.59 7.68 -6.82
C GLN A 74 15.17 8.89 -7.57
N ARG A 75 15.00 10.11 -7.02
CA ARG A 75 15.62 11.33 -7.58
C ARG A 75 17.13 11.22 -7.72
N ARG A 76 17.81 10.69 -6.68
CA ARG A 76 19.27 10.46 -6.74
C ARG A 76 19.68 9.41 -7.76
N SER A 77 18.83 8.40 -7.98
CA SER A 77 19.08 7.35 -8.96
C SER A 77 18.88 7.86 -10.40
N ASP A 78 17.92 8.76 -10.61
CA ASP A 78 17.64 9.38 -11.91
C ASP A 78 18.71 10.44 -12.25
N GLU A 79 19.18 11.20 -11.26
CA GLU A 79 20.23 12.22 -11.43
C GLU A 79 21.62 11.61 -11.69
N GLY A 80 21.83 10.34 -11.32
CA GLY A 80 23.01 9.57 -11.73
C GLY A 80 22.91 8.92 -13.11
N ARG A 81 21.78 9.05 -13.82
CA ARG A 81 21.49 8.33 -15.07
C ARG A 81 21.38 9.24 -16.32
N ASP A 82 21.73 10.51 -16.23
CA ASP A 82 21.77 11.39 -17.41
C ASP A 82 23.18 11.49 -18.02
N PRO A 83 23.40 11.02 -19.27
CA PRO A 83 24.64 11.22 -20.02
C PRO A 83 24.69 12.58 -20.76
N GLY A 84 23.82 13.56 -20.48
CA GLY A 84 23.92 14.87 -21.11
C GLY A 84 23.04 15.96 -20.49
N GLY A 85 23.56 16.68 -19.48
CA GLY A 85 22.94 17.89 -18.94
C GLY A 85 23.95 18.75 -18.15
N PRO A 86 23.86 20.10 -18.21
CA PRO A 86 25.00 21.00 -18.24
C PRO A 86 25.71 21.20 -16.90
N ALA A 87 27.02 21.43 -16.99
CA ALA A 87 27.96 21.77 -15.93
C ALA A 87 27.34 22.69 -14.83
N GLY A 88 26.83 22.06 -13.78
CA GLY A 88 26.42 22.69 -12.54
C GLY A 88 27.53 22.61 -11.51
N THR A 89 28.40 23.62 -11.54
CA THR A 89 29.18 24.16 -10.43
C THR A 89 29.32 23.27 -9.19
N GLY A 90 30.43 22.52 -9.15
CA GLY A 90 30.94 21.94 -7.92
C GLY A 90 31.19 23.06 -6.91
N LYS A 91 30.42 23.06 -5.81
CA LYS A 91 30.85 23.73 -4.59
C LYS A 91 32.14 23.02 -4.11
N PRO A 92 33.28 23.71 -3.94
CA PRO A 92 34.43 23.10 -3.31
C PRO A 92 34.04 22.74 -1.86
N GLY A 93 34.28 21.48 -1.49
CA GLY A 93 34.12 21.00 -0.12
C GLY A 93 35.07 21.74 0.83
N PRO A 94 34.78 21.75 2.14
CA PRO A 94 35.63 22.42 3.12
C PRO A 94 37.01 21.76 3.16
N GLU A 95 38.05 22.57 3.05
CA GLU A 95 39.44 22.11 3.15
C GLU A 95 39.71 21.44 4.51
N PRO A 96 40.46 20.32 4.53
CA PRO A 96 40.92 19.75 5.77
C PRO A 96 42.05 20.61 6.36
N VAL A 97 41.90 20.99 7.63
CA VAL A 97 42.94 21.62 8.46
C VAL A 97 43.69 20.55 9.25
#